data_AF-A0A0F7SAY9-F1
#
_entry.id   AF-A0A0F7SAY9-F1
#
_cell.length_a   1.000
_cell.length_b   1.000
_cell.length_c   1.000
_cell.angle_alpha   90.00
_cell.angle_beta   90.00
_cell.angle_gamma   90.00
#
_symmetry.space_group_name_H-M   'P 1'
#
loop_
_entity.id
_entity.type
_entity.pdbx_description
1 polymer ?
#
loop_
_entity_poly.entity_id
_entity_poly.type
_entity_poly.pdbx_seq_one_letter_code
_entity_poly.pdbx_strand_id
1 'polypeptide(L)'
;MSGTTSIPPTTLAGPTELRSAPSYAGRWTKLNPSLTPWILSLLSDMGFNQMTPVQASTIPLFLSHKDVVVEAVTGSGKTLAFVIPVLEMLLRRSTKLKKDEVGALIVSPTRELAEQIHKVIMTFLDAQNQMEADAADEGEGQEEEEEAETSDSDSDSGSDSNSAAKKVGKKKAAESRAKAQTPRKTTRIAGAQLVVGGSKCTPLDDYRIFRDSGADILVGTPGRLEELLSRKGVKKSQLEVLILDEADRLLDLGFTENLRRILSLLPKQRRTGLFSATMTDALSELVRMGLRNPVRVVVKVETKNKAAAASAGADDSRRTPATLQNLFQVSRPENKLAQLVRILLFENSDKGMSGGARKFVVYFSTCAQVNFFYSVFSQLPILKQNRIKLHTLHGKQTPSKRKSMFDAFVASTALDGAVSGDGVGQSKSSGATVLFCTDVAARGLDLPDVEVVV
;
A
#
# COMPACT_ATOMS: atom_id res chain seq x y z
N MET A 1 49.19 20.21 -32.94
CA MET A 1 47.80 20.06 -33.44
C MET A 1 47.24 18.77 -32.85
N SER A 2 46.56 18.87 -31.71
CA SER A 2 46.09 17.73 -30.91
C SER A 2 44.73 17.26 -31.39
N GLY A 3 44.65 16.01 -31.86
CA GLY A 3 43.40 15.35 -32.24
C GLY A 3 42.58 14.98 -31.00
N THR A 4 41.36 15.50 -30.91
CA THR A 4 40.37 15.13 -29.90
C THR A 4 39.65 13.85 -30.32
N THR A 5 39.99 12.73 -29.69
CA THR A 5 39.20 11.48 -29.76
C THR A 5 37.94 11.63 -28.92
N SER A 6 36.78 11.70 -29.58
CA SER A 6 35.46 11.64 -28.94
C SER A 6 35.18 10.24 -28.41
N ILE A 7 35.01 10.11 -27.10
CA ILE A 7 34.53 8.88 -26.46
C ILE A 7 33.01 8.79 -26.70
N PRO A 8 32.48 7.69 -27.27
CA PRO A 8 31.05 7.53 -27.45
C PRO A 8 30.33 7.32 -26.11
N PRO A 9 29.04 7.67 -25.99
CA PRO A 9 28.28 7.45 -24.77
C PRO A 9 28.14 5.93 -24.53
N THR A 10 28.66 5.48 -23.40
CA THR A 10 28.57 4.09 -22.95
C THR A 10 27.10 3.69 -22.81
N THR A 11 26.62 2.84 -23.73
CA THR A 11 25.34 2.15 -23.63
C THR A 11 25.32 1.34 -22.33
N LEU A 12 24.38 1.70 -21.44
CA LEU A 12 24.09 1.02 -20.17
C LEU A 12 23.69 -0.44 -20.41
N ALA A 13 24.65 -1.35 -20.40
CA ALA A 13 24.43 -2.79 -20.41
C ALA A 13 24.41 -3.33 -18.97
N GLY A 14 23.21 -3.66 -18.48
CA GLY A 14 22.99 -4.61 -17.40
C GLY A 14 21.72 -5.41 -17.73
N PRO A 15 21.70 -6.75 -17.60
CA PRO A 15 20.57 -7.55 -18.04
C PRO A 15 19.40 -7.28 -17.09
N THR A 16 18.40 -6.55 -17.57
CA THR A 16 17.17 -6.28 -16.82
C THR A 16 16.03 -6.61 -17.76
N GLU A 17 15.34 -7.73 -17.54
CA GLU A 17 14.10 -7.99 -18.30
C GLU A 17 13.13 -6.84 -18.00
N LEU A 18 12.93 -5.97 -18.99
CA LEU A 18 11.92 -4.92 -18.93
C LEU A 18 10.58 -5.57 -19.31
N ARG A 19 9.64 -5.58 -18.37
CA ARG A 19 8.27 -6.06 -18.61
C ARG A 19 7.31 -4.88 -18.56
N SER A 20 6.61 -4.67 -19.68
CA SER A 20 5.43 -3.81 -19.71
C SER A 20 4.26 -4.54 -19.05
N ALA A 21 3.55 -3.86 -18.15
CA ALA A 21 2.34 -4.43 -17.56
C ALA A 21 1.24 -4.68 -18.60
N PRO A 22 0.43 -5.75 -18.46
CA PRO A 22 -0.64 -6.03 -19.40
C PRO A 22 -1.75 -4.99 -19.27
N SER A 23 -2.42 -4.68 -20.38
CA SER A 23 -3.54 -3.72 -20.41
C SER A 23 -4.80 -4.22 -19.69
N TYR A 24 -4.87 -5.53 -19.41
CA TYR A 24 -5.96 -6.15 -18.64
C TYR A 24 -5.37 -7.06 -17.57
N ALA A 25 -5.78 -6.81 -16.33
CA ALA A 25 -5.39 -7.62 -15.18
C ALA A 25 -6.58 -8.52 -14.81
N GLY A 26 -6.40 -9.83 -14.99
CA GLY A 26 -7.46 -10.81 -14.76
C GLY A 26 -7.86 -10.93 -13.27
N ARG A 27 -8.77 -11.88 -13.00
CA ARG A 27 -9.15 -12.25 -11.62
C ARG A 27 -7.95 -12.78 -10.82
N TRP A 28 -7.97 -12.58 -9.52
CA TRP A 28 -6.96 -13.07 -8.57
C TRP A 28 -6.76 -14.60 -8.62
N THR A 29 -7.81 -15.36 -8.94
CA THR A 29 -7.76 -16.82 -9.11
C THR A 29 -6.86 -17.28 -10.26
N LYS A 30 -6.49 -16.40 -11.19
CA LYS A 30 -5.57 -16.71 -12.29
C LYS A 30 -4.09 -16.59 -11.90
N LEU A 31 -3.78 -16.13 -10.69
CA LEU A 31 -2.40 -16.04 -10.22
C LEU A 31 -1.76 -17.42 -10.13
N ASN A 32 -0.51 -17.52 -10.58
CA ASN A 32 0.33 -18.68 -10.39
C ASN A 32 1.64 -18.24 -9.72
N PRO A 33 1.93 -18.70 -8.48
CA PRO A 33 1.11 -19.62 -7.67
C PRO A 33 -0.21 -18.99 -7.20
N SER A 34 -1.22 -19.84 -6.96
CA SER A 34 -2.53 -19.41 -6.45
C SER A 34 -2.40 -18.86 -5.03
N LEU A 35 -3.20 -17.85 -4.67
CA LEU A 35 -3.19 -17.30 -3.31
C LEU A 35 -3.91 -18.22 -2.31
N THR A 36 -3.64 -18.02 -1.03
CA THR A 36 -4.35 -18.69 0.06
C THR A 36 -5.86 -18.39 -0.01
N PRO A 37 -6.78 -19.38 0.15
CA PRO A 37 -8.21 -19.19 -0.09
C PRO A 37 -8.85 -18.03 0.69
N TRP A 38 -8.47 -17.86 1.96
CA TRP A 38 -9.02 -16.79 2.79
C TRP A 38 -8.62 -15.38 2.31
N ILE A 39 -7.42 -15.23 1.77
CA ILE A 39 -6.97 -13.97 1.16
C ILE A 39 -7.86 -13.63 -0.04
N LEU A 40 -8.23 -14.63 -0.85
CA LEU A 40 -9.13 -14.44 -1.98
C LEU A 40 -10.53 -14.04 -1.54
N SER A 41 -11.05 -14.66 -0.47
CA SER A 41 -12.35 -14.29 0.10
C SER A 41 -12.35 -12.84 0.56
N LEU A 42 -11.38 -12.46 1.39
CA LEU A 42 -11.29 -11.09 1.90
C LEU A 42 -11.13 -10.06 0.77
N LEU A 43 -10.32 -10.35 -0.25
CA LEU A 43 -10.21 -9.47 -1.42
C LEU A 43 -11.55 -9.30 -2.15
N SER A 44 -12.35 -10.36 -2.25
CA SER A 44 -13.71 -10.29 -2.81
C SER A 44 -14.63 -9.44 -1.94
N ASP A 45 -14.59 -9.61 -0.61
CA ASP A 45 -15.41 -8.88 0.35
C ASP A 45 -15.08 -7.38 0.39
N MET A 46 -13.81 -7.05 0.19
CA MET A 46 -13.34 -5.67 -0.02
C MET A 46 -13.72 -5.09 -1.40
N GLY A 47 -14.40 -5.86 -2.26
CA GLY A 47 -14.82 -5.46 -3.59
C GLY A 47 -13.74 -5.55 -4.67
N PHE A 48 -12.56 -6.08 -4.36
CA PHE A 48 -11.45 -6.23 -5.30
C PHE A 48 -11.56 -7.51 -6.13
N ASN A 49 -12.60 -7.59 -6.96
CA ASN A 49 -12.88 -8.77 -7.80
C ASN A 49 -11.83 -9.03 -8.90
N GLN A 50 -11.07 -8.01 -9.30
CA GLN A 50 -10.05 -8.07 -10.35
C GLN A 50 -8.78 -7.37 -9.88
N MET A 51 -7.64 -7.83 -10.37
CA MET A 51 -6.36 -7.17 -10.12
C MET A 51 -6.23 -5.89 -10.95
N THR A 52 -5.34 -4.99 -10.53
CA THR A 52 -4.83 -3.91 -11.38
C THR A 52 -3.63 -4.37 -12.22
N PRO A 53 -3.30 -3.69 -13.35
CA PRO A 53 -2.14 -4.03 -14.18
C PRO A 53 -0.82 -4.16 -13.41
N VAL A 54 -0.58 -3.29 -12.43
CA VAL A 54 0.62 -3.36 -11.58
C VAL A 54 0.61 -4.61 -10.70
N GLN A 55 -0.54 -4.98 -10.12
CA GLN A 55 -0.68 -6.17 -9.29
C GLN A 55 -0.44 -7.45 -10.11
N ALA A 56 -1.09 -7.59 -11.27
CA ALA A 56 -0.96 -8.76 -12.13
C ALA A 56 0.48 -8.96 -12.66
N SER A 57 1.23 -7.87 -12.84
CA SER A 57 2.63 -7.93 -13.31
C SER A 57 3.62 -8.22 -12.19
N THR A 58 3.31 -7.78 -10.98
CA THR A 58 4.26 -7.72 -9.86
C THR A 58 4.14 -8.95 -8.96
N ILE A 59 2.91 -9.36 -8.63
CA ILE A 59 2.65 -10.42 -7.65
C ILE A 59 3.31 -11.75 -8.07
N PRO A 60 3.15 -12.24 -9.32
CA PRO A 60 3.81 -13.49 -9.73
C PRO A 60 5.33 -13.43 -9.65
N LEU A 61 5.95 -12.25 -9.84
CA LEU A 61 7.41 -12.09 -9.79
C LEU A 61 7.94 -12.26 -8.36
N PHE A 62 7.27 -11.67 -7.36
CA PHE A 62 7.63 -11.90 -5.96
C PHE A 62 7.48 -13.36 -5.57
N LEU A 63 6.34 -13.97 -5.91
CA LEU A 63 6.04 -15.35 -5.56
C LEU A 63 6.93 -16.36 -6.32
N SER A 64 7.50 -15.97 -7.46
CA SER A 64 8.53 -16.72 -8.20
C SER A 64 9.96 -16.30 -7.84
N HIS A 65 10.13 -15.68 -6.68
CA HIS A 65 11.42 -15.40 -6.08
C HIS A 65 12.32 -14.40 -6.84
N LYS A 66 11.72 -13.41 -7.52
CA LYS A 66 12.43 -12.32 -8.17
C LYS A 66 12.42 -11.06 -7.32
N ASP A 67 13.53 -10.32 -7.38
CA ASP A 67 13.55 -8.91 -6.98
C ASP A 67 12.85 -8.08 -8.06
N VAL A 68 12.16 -7.02 -7.67
CA VAL A 68 11.41 -6.19 -8.62
C VAL A 68 11.60 -4.70 -8.35
N VAL A 69 11.65 -3.95 -9.45
CA VAL A 69 11.57 -2.50 -9.46
C VAL A 69 10.29 -2.13 -10.19
N VAL A 70 9.36 -1.52 -9.48
CA VAL A 70 8.03 -1.19 -9.98
C VAL A 70 7.90 0.32 -10.13
N GLU A 71 7.70 0.75 -11.36
CA GLU A 71 7.39 2.12 -11.72
C GLU A 71 5.91 2.21 -12.15
N ALA A 72 5.09 2.82 -11.30
CA ALA A 72 3.67 3.02 -11.57
C ALA A 72 3.15 4.26 -10.87
N VAL A 73 2.20 4.95 -11.49
CA VAL A 73 1.56 6.16 -10.93
C VAL A 73 0.92 5.92 -9.57
N THR A 74 0.73 6.98 -8.78
CA THR A 74 -0.08 6.92 -7.54
C THR A 74 -1.50 6.44 -7.85
N GLY A 75 -2.13 5.77 -6.88
CA GLY A 75 -3.46 5.18 -7.08
C GLY A 75 -3.52 3.94 -8.00
N SER A 76 -2.39 3.46 -8.54
CA SER A 76 -2.39 2.25 -9.40
C SER A 76 -2.64 0.93 -8.65
N GLY A 77 -2.74 0.96 -7.31
CA GLY A 77 -2.89 -0.23 -6.47
C GLY A 77 -1.56 -0.91 -6.09
N LYS A 78 -0.45 -0.15 -6.04
CA LYS A 78 0.88 -0.65 -5.62
C LYS A 78 0.88 -1.30 -4.23
N THR A 79 0.11 -0.76 -3.29
CA THR A 79 0.06 -1.25 -1.90
C THR A 79 -0.28 -2.74 -1.84
N LEU A 80 -1.40 -3.15 -2.45
CA LEU A 80 -1.76 -4.57 -2.52
C LEU A 80 -0.79 -5.38 -3.39
N ALA A 81 -0.11 -4.75 -4.36
CA ALA A 81 0.88 -5.42 -5.20
C ALA A 81 2.12 -5.91 -4.42
N PHE A 82 2.43 -5.33 -3.26
CA PHE A 82 3.47 -5.85 -2.35
C PHE A 82 2.93 -6.46 -1.06
N VAL A 83 1.80 -5.98 -0.52
CA VAL A 83 1.24 -6.55 0.72
C VAL A 83 0.85 -8.01 0.52
N ILE A 84 0.16 -8.33 -0.59
CA ILE A 84 -0.28 -9.70 -0.86
C ILE A 84 0.89 -10.69 -0.97
N PRO A 85 1.96 -10.42 -1.76
CA PRO A 85 3.13 -11.29 -1.75
C PRO A 85 3.82 -11.41 -0.41
N VAL A 86 3.91 -10.33 0.39
CA VAL A 86 4.51 -10.38 1.73
C VAL A 86 3.74 -11.37 2.61
N LEU A 87 2.41 -11.26 2.66
CA LEU A 87 1.56 -12.17 3.43
C LEU A 87 1.73 -13.61 2.94
N GLU A 88 1.58 -13.82 1.63
CA GLU A 88 1.62 -15.17 1.03
C GLU A 88 2.98 -15.86 1.22
N MET A 89 4.09 -15.10 1.14
CA MET A 89 5.42 -15.65 1.42
C MET A 89 5.56 -16.09 2.88
N LEU A 90 5.10 -15.28 3.83
CA LEU A 90 5.15 -15.62 5.25
C LEU A 90 4.22 -16.79 5.62
N LEU A 91 3.03 -16.87 5.00
CA LEU A 91 2.08 -17.99 5.19
C LEU A 91 2.60 -19.33 4.64
N ARG A 92 3.48 -19.28 3.63
CA ARG A 92 4.05 -20.47 2.98
C ARG A 92 5.34 -20.97 3.62
N ARG A 93 5.80 -20.33 4.69
CA ARG A 93 7.02 -20.74 5.39
C ARG A 93 6.88 -22.15 5.93
N SER A 94 7.98 -22.90 5.88
CA SER A 94 8.03 -24.23 6.51
C SER A 94 8.16 -24.13 8.04
N THR A 95 8.72 -23.03 8.54
CA THR A 95 8.98 -22.81 9.96
C THR A 95 8.36 -21.50 10.42
N LYS A 96 7.65 -21.58 11.55
CA LYS A 96 7.11 -20.41 12.25
C LYS A 96 8.27 -19.54 12.74
N LEU A 97 8.10 -18.22 12.61
CA LEU A 97 9.03 -17.25 13.15
C LEU A 97 8.98 -17.25 14.68
N LYS A 98 10.15 -17.09 15.29
CA LYS A 98 10.22 -16.83 16.74
C LYS A 98 9.83 -15.39 17.02
N LYS A 99 9.43 -15.12 18.26
CA LYS A 99 9.00 -13.80 18.71
C LYS A 99 10.04 -12.69 18.49
N ASP A 100 11.32 -13.05 18.52
CA ASP A 100 12.43 -12.13 18.31
C ASP A 100 12.89 -12.05 16.85
N GLU A 101 12.26 -12.78 15.92
CA GLU A 101 12.61 -12.84 14.50
C GLU A 101 11.62 -12.04 13.64
N VAL A 102 12.16 -11.32 12.66
CA VAL A 102 11.36 -10.56 11.68
C VAL A 102 11.38 -11.28 10.34
N GLY A 103 10.21 -11.47 9.73
CA GLY A 103 10.04 -12.10 8.42
C GLY A 103 9.99 -11.11 7.26
N ALA A 104 9.39 -9.93 7.48
CA ALA A 104 9.26 -8.89 6.46
C ALA A 104 9.50 -7.49 7.00
N LEU A 105 10.10 -6.63 6.18
CA LEU A 105 10.33 -5.21 6.48
C LEU A 105 9.78 -4.34 5.34
N ILE A 106 8.93 -3.39 5.68
CA ILE A 106 8.39 -2.39 4.76
C ILE A 106 8.83 -1.01 5.22
N VAL A 107 9.62 -0.35 4.38
CA VAL A 107 10.16 0.99 4.62
C VAL A 107 9.38 1.99 3.79
N SER A 108 8.79 2.98 4.44
CA SER A 108 8.00 4.04 3.81
C SER A 108 8.51 5.42 4.25
N PRO A 109 8.53 6.44 3.37
CA PRO A 109 9.19 7.71 3.65
C PRO A 109 8.51 8.56 4.72
N THR A 110 7.19 8.45 4.84
CA THR A 110 6.40 9.27 5.77
C THR A 110 5.69 8.39 6.79
N ARG A 111 5.36 8.99 7.94
CA ARG A 111 4.62 8.30 8.99
C ARG A 111 3.23 7.94 8.50
N GLU A 112 2.60 8.85 7.77
CA GLU A 112 1.23 8.74 7.32
C GLU A 112 1.06 7.61 6.28
N LEU A 113 2.00 7.47 5.34
CA LEU A 113 2.05 6.32 4.43
C LEU A 113 2.29 5.01 5.19
N ALA A 114 3.23 4.98 6.13
CA ALA A 114 3.48 3.80 6.96
C ALA A 114 2.23 3.39 7.76
N GLU A 115 1.49 4.33 8.33
CA GLU A 115 0.22 4.11 9.02
C GLU A 115 -0.84 3.51 8.06
N GLN A 116 -0.95 4.03 6.83
CA GLN A 116 -1.88 3.49 5.84
C GLN A 116 -1.55 2.05 5.45
N ILE A 117 -0.28 1.76 5.17
CA ILE A 117 0.18 0.40 4.83
C ILE A 117 -0.05 -0.55 6.00
N HIS A 118 0.28 -0.13 7.22
CA HIS A 118 0.06 -0.93 8.43
C HIS A 118 -1.42 -1.24 8.64
N LYS A 119 -2.32 -0.27 8.46
CA LYS A 119 -3.78 -0.51 8.52
C LYS A 119 -4.23 -1.56 7.50
N VAL A 120 -3.76 -1.47 6.25
CA VAL A 120 -4.08 -2.46 5.22
C VAL A 120 -3.64 -3.85 5.69
N ILE A 121 -2.42 -4.00 6.21
CA ILE A 121 -1.92 -5.28 6.72
C ILE A 121 -2.77 -5.78 7.89
N MET A 122 -3.13 -4.90 8.83
CA MET A 122 -3.99 -5.25 9.96
C MET A 122 -5.35 -5.79 9.51
N THR A 123 -5.96 -5.24 8.46
CA THR A 123 -7.21 -5.79 7.89
C THR A 123 -7.08 -7.27 7.50
N PHE A 124 -5.93 -7.67 6.92
CA PHE A 124 -5.68 -9.08 6.59
C PHE A 124 -5.43 -9.93 7.83
N LEU A 125 -4.68 -9.42 8.80
CA LEU A 125 -4.36 -10.16 10.03
C LEU A 125 -5.59 -10.33 10.93
N ASP A 126 -6.48 -9.34 10.99
CA ASP A 126 -7.73 -9.42 11.75
C ASP A 126 -8.67 -10.46 11.15
N ALA A 127 -8.79 -10.50 9.81
CA ALA A 127 -9.55 -11.53 9.11
C ALA A 127 -8.97 -12.94 9.34
N GLN A 128 -7.63 -13.08 9.36
CA GLN A 128 -6.98 -14.35 9.69
C GLN A 128 -7.34 -14.81 11.12
N ASN A 129 -7.35 -13.88 12.08
CA ASN A 129 -7.68 -14.19 13.48
C ASN A 129 -9.16 -14.55 13.65
N GLN A 130 -10.07 -13.89 12.92
CA GLN A 130 -11.51 -14.19 12.95
C GLN A 130 -11.79 -15.61 12.47
N MET A 131 -11.21 -16.02 11.33
CA MET A 131 -11.41 -17.36 10.81
C MET A 131 -10.84 -18.46 11.73
N GLU A 132 -9.77 -18.17 12.47
CA GLU A 132 -9.26 -19.09 13.49
C GLU A 132 -10.20 -19.21 14.69
N ALA A 133 -10.87 -18.13 15.08
CA ALA A 133 -11.87 -18.16 16.14
C ALA A 133 -13.12 -18.94 15.71
N ASP A 134 -13.61 -18.68 14.49
CA ASP A 134 -14.78 -19.38 13.93
C ASP A 134 -14.51 -20.89 13.78
N ALA A 135 -13.30 -21.27 13.32
CA ALA A 135 -12.92 -22.67 13.19
C ALA A 135 -12.67 -23.38 14.55
N ALA A 136 -12.37 -22.65 15.61
CA ALA A 136 -12.26 -23.21 16.95
C ALA A 136 -13.65 -23.48 17.57
N ASP A 137 -14.59 -22.58 17.34
CA ASP A 137 -15.99 -22.69 17.79
C ASP A 137 -16.72 -23.85 17.06
N GLU A 138 -16.48 -24.04 15.77
CA GLU A 138 -17.02 -25.17 15.00
C GLU A 138 -16.40 -26.53 15.39
N GLY A 139 -15.18 -26.53 15.93
CA GLY A 139 -14.48 -27.74 16.39
C GLY A 139 -14.97 -28.26 17.74
N GLU A 140 -15.36 -27.35 18.65
CA GLU A 140 -15.92 -27.72 19.96
C GLU A 140 -17.34 -28.32 19.82
N GLY A 141 -18.10 -27.93 18.80
CA GLY A 141 -19.43 -28.51 18.50
C GLY A 141 -19.42 -29.95 17.95
N GLN A 142 -18.30 -30.41 17.38
CA GLN A 142 -18.17 -31.79 16.86
C GLN A 142 -17.66 -32.79 17.91
N GLU A 143 -16.90 -32.32 18.92
CA GLU A 143 -16.48 -33.18 20.03
C GLU A 143 -17.65 -33.53 20.98
N GLU A 144 -18.67 -32.65 21.09
CA GLU A 144 -19.91 -32.97 21.84
C GLU A 144 -20.83 -33.96 21.10
N GLU A 145 -20.78 -34.06 19.76
CA GLU A 145 -21.56 -35.05 19.00
C GLU A 145 -20.89 -36.44 18.95
N GLU A 146 -19.55 -36.53 18.93
CA GLU A 146 -18.85 -37.83 18.97
C GLU A 146 -18.87 -38.49 20.36
N GLU A 147 -18.93 -37.74 21.47
CA GLU A 147 -19.11 -38.31 22.81
C GLU A 147 -20.55 -38.81 23.06
N ALA A 148 -21.55 -38.29 22.32
CA ALA A 148 -22.95 -38.72 22.43
C ALA A 148 -23.28 -40.02 21.65
N GLU A 149 -22.46 -40.41 20.66
CA GLU A 149 -22.68 -41.62 19.84
C GLU A 149 -21.93 -42.88 20.35
N THR A 150 -21.15 -42.79 21.43
CA THR A 150 -20.40 -43.95 21.98
C THR A 150 -21.03 -44.61 23.21
N SER A 151 -22.22 -44.19 23.63
CA SER A 151 -22.94 -44.77 24.77
C SER A 151 -24.31 -45.35 24.40
N ASP A 152 -24.38 -46.32 23.49
CA ASP A 152 -25.49 -47.30 23.48
C ASP A 152 -25.25 -48.44 22.46
N SER A 153 -24.66 -49.55 22.92
CA SER A 153 -25.03 -50.90 22.45
C SER A 153 -24.29 -51.99 23.24
N ASP A 154 -24.81 -52.34 24.42
CA ASP A 154 -24.55 -53.63 25.07
C ASP A 154 -25.79 -54.52 24.90
N SER A 155 -25.71 -55.52 24.02
CA SER A 155 -26.52 -56.75 24.11
C SER A 155 -25.89 -57.91 23.32
N ASP A 156 -25.14 -58.71 24.07
CA ASP A 156 -25.13 -60.19 24.14
C ASP A 156 -25.48 -61.02 22.89
N SER A 157 -24.53 -61.83 22.40
CA SER A 157 -24.54 -63.30 22.54
C SER A 157 -23.71 -64.05 21.47
N GLY A 158 -22.93 -65.04 21.93
CA GLY A 158 -22.94 -66.37 21.32
C GLY A 158 -21.88 -66.77 20.26
N SER A 159 -20.86 -67.48 20.75
CA SER A 159 -20.28 -68.73 20.21
C SER A 159 -19.33 -68.75 18.99
N ASP A 160 -18.14 -69.30 19.27
CA ASP A 160 -17.36 -70.30 18.51
C ASP A 160 -17.27 -70.21 16.98
N SER A 161 -16.05 -70.02 16.47
CA SER A 161 -15.24 -71.14 15.93
C SER A 161 -14.01 -70.69 15.12
N ASN A 162 -13.02 -71.56 15.19
CA ASN A 162 -11.70 -71.62 14.57
C ASN A 162 -11.71 -71.54 13.03
N SER A 163 -10.74 -70.85 12.39
CA SER A 163 -9.93 -71.43 11.29
C SER A 163 -9.02 -70.41 10.57
N ALA A 164 -7.94 -70.98 10.03
CA ALA A 164 -6.79 -70.33 9.43
C ALA A 164 -6.95 -69.96 7.94
N ALA A 165 -6.02 -69.08 7.52
CA ALA A 165 -5.41 -69.00 6.19
C ALA A 165 -6.23 -68.45 5.00
N LYS A 166 -5.76 -67.32 4.43
CA LYS A 166 -5.13 -67.29 3.09
C LYS A 166 -4.59 -65.90 2.71
N LYS A 167 -3.25 -65.82 2.59
CA LYS A 167 -2.58 -65.01 1.55
C LYS A 167 -2.90 -65.66 0.21
N VAL A 168 -3.25 -64.88 -0.81
CA VAL A 168 -2.79 -64.95 -2.21
C VAL A 168 -3.26 -63.67 -2.89
N GLY A 169 -2.34 -62.93 -3.48
CA GLY A 169 -2.61 -61.65 -4.15
C GLY A 169 -3.12 -61.78 -5.58
N LYS A 170 -3.52 -60.64 -6.15
CA LYS A 170 -3.44 -60.40 -7.59
C LYS A 170 -3.26 -58.90 -7.88
N LYS A 171 -2.12 -58.61 -8.51
CA LYS A 171 -1.79 -57.37 -9.20
C LYS A 171 -2.85 -57.05 -10.26
N LYS A 172 -3.28 -55.78 -10.33
CA LYS A 172 -3.33 -54.91 -11.54
C LYS A 172 -4.36 -53.78 -11.34
N ALA A 173 -3.87 -52.58 -11.05
CA ALA A 173 -4.47 -51.30 -11.41
C ALA A 173 -3.45 -50.20 -11.06
N ALA A 174 -2.36 -50.15 -11.84
CA ALA A 174 -1.44 -49.02 -11.85
C ALA A 174 -1.75 -48.25 -13.12
N GLU A 175 -2.46 -47.13 -13.00
CA GLU A 175 -2.28 -45.89 -13.76
C GLU A 175 -3.40 -44.88 -13.43
N SER A 176 -3.02 -43.60 -13.34
CA SER A 176 -3.84 -42.42 -13.03
C SER A 176 -4.17 -42.11 -11.56
N ARG A 177 -3.14 -42.04 -10.69
CA ARG A 177 -3.20 -41.18 -9.50
C ARG A 177 -2.24 -40.01 -9.70
N ALA A 178 -2.74 -38.96 -10.35
CA ALA A 178 -2.13 -37.64 -10.28
C ALA A 178 -1.93 -37.30 -8.80
N LYS A 179 -0.69 -36.96 -8.43
CA LYS A 179 -0.33 -36.51 -7.09
C LYS A 179 -1.15 -35.27 -6.74
N ALA A 180 -2.29 -35.47 -6.09
CA ALA A 180 -2.92 -34.43 -5.31
C ALA A 180 -1.92 -34.03 -4.22
N GLN A 181 -1.32 -32.85 -4.37
CA GLN A 181 -0.49 -32.24 -3.36
C GLN A 181 -1.32 -32.14 -2.08
N THR A 182 -0.88 -32.83 -1.03
CA THR A 182 -1.37 -32.59 0.32
C THR A 182 -1.23 -31.09 0.64
N PRO A 183 -2.28 -30.41 1.13
CA PRO A 183 -2.19 -28.98 1.44
C PRO A 183 -1.11 -28.78 2.50
N ARG A 184 -0.07 -28.01 2.17
CA ARG A 184 0.95 -27.59 3.14
C ARG A 184 0.23 -26.87 4.28
N LYS A 185 0.43 -27.30 5.52
CA LYS A 185 -0.03 -26.56 6.71
C LYS A 185 0.48 -25.11 6.60
N THR A 186 -0.43 -24.17 6.40
CA THR A 186 -0.12 -22.74 6.30
C THR A 186 0.32 -22.23 7.65
N THR A 187 1.47 -21.56 7.72
CA THR A 187 1.97 -20.96 8.96
C THR A 187 1.23 -19.67 9.27
N ARG A 188 0.75 -19.51 10.51
CA ARG A 188 0.13 -18.27 11.00
C ARG A 188 1.14 -17.13 11.08
N ILE A 189 0.74 -15.94 10.63
CA ILE A 189 1.45 -14.68 10.87
C ILE A 189 1.07 -14.18 12.28
N ALA A 190 2.07 -13.92 13.13
CA ALA A 190 1.86 -13.54 14.52
C ALA A 190 1.36 -12.09 14.70
N GLY A 191 1.80 -11.17 13.84
CA GLY A 191 1.43 -9.77 13.93
C GLY A 191 2.28 -8.84 13.07
N ALA A 192 1.82 -7.59 12.97
CA ALA A 192 2.54 -6.50 12.32
C ALA A 192 2.70 -5.30 13.26
N GLN A 193 3.89 -4.74 13.33
CA GLN A 193 4.18 -3.57 14.17
C GLN A 193 4.50 -2.33 13.32
N LEU A 194 3.86 -1.20 13.67
CA LEU A 194 4.15 0.11 13.14
C LEU A 194 5.27 0.79 13.94
N VAL A 195 6.32 1.26 13.26
CA VAL A 195 7.54 1.82 13.85
C VAL A 195 7.83 3.17 13.21
N VAL A 196 7.29 4.25 13.78
CA VAL A 196 7.33 5.61 13.19
C VAL A 196 7.75 6.67 14.20
N GLY A 197 8.43 7.72 13.70
CA GLY A 197 8.82 8.88 14.51
C GLY A 197 7.68 9.87 14.76
N GLY A 198 7.78 10.67 15.83
CA GLY A 198 6.82 11.75 16.12
C GLY A 198 5.48 11.30 16.70
N SER A 199 5.37 10.04 17.11
CA SER A 199 4.24 9.50 17.89
C SER A 199 4.52 9.62 19.39
N LYS A 200 3.51 9.37 20.24
CA LYS A 200 3.71 9.27 21.71
C LYS A 200 4.62 8.10 22.11
N CYS A 201 4.83 7.15 21.20
CA CYS A 201 5.66 5.97 21.38
C CYS A 201 7.15 6.32 21.26
N THR A 202 7.93 6.06 22.31
CA THR A 202 9.38 6.32 22.33
C THR A 202 10.17 5.16 21.70
N PRO A 203 11.46 5.34 21.40
CA PRO A 203 12.30 4.23 20.93
C PRO A 203 12.40 3.03 21.82
N LEU A 204 12.32 3.27 23.12
CA LEU A 204 12.26 2.18 24.06
C LEU A 204 10.92 1.45 24.01
N ASP A 205 9.82 2.16 23.78
CA ASP A 205 8.49 1.56 23.70
C ASP A 205 8.32 0.69 22.46
N ASP A 206 8.80 1.13 21.29
CA ASP A 206 8.81 0.30 20.07
C ASP A 206 9.54 -1.04 20.31
N TYR A 207 10.68 -0.99 21.00
CA TYR A 207 11.42 -2.19 21.35
C TYR A 207 10.71 -3.07 22.38
N ARG A 208 10.07 -2.46 23.39
CA ARG A 208 9.27 -3.20 24.38
C ARG A 208 8.11 -3.93 23.71
N ILE A 209 7.36 -3.24 22.86
CA ILE A 209 6.26 -3.83 22.07
C ILE A 209 6.78 -4.99 21.24
N PHE A 210 7.89 -4.81 20.52
CA PHE A 210 8.50 -5.89 19.73
C PHE A 210 8.89 -7.10 20.59
N ARG A 211 9.57 -6.86 21.71
CA ARG A 211 10.01 -7.93 22.63
C ARG A 211 8.83 -8.65 23.29
N ASP A 212 7.78 -7.92 23.64
CA ASP A 212 6.68 -8.40 24.48
C ASP A 212 5.52 -9.00 23.66
N SER A 213 5.36 -8.60 22.40
CA SER A 213 4.34 -9.16 21.50
C SER A 213 4.96 -9.98 20.35
N GLY A 214 6.15 -9.63 19.90
CA GLY A 214 6.72 -10.12 18.64
C GLY A 214 6.02 -9.48 17.43
N ALA A 215 6.73 -9.38 16.32
CA ALA A 215 6.14 -8.93 15.06
C ALA A 215 6.85 -9.58 13.87
N ASP A 216 6.11 -10.36 13.09
CA ASP A 216 6.62 -10.99 11.88
C ASP A 216 6.84 -9.96 10.77
N ILE A 217 6.05 -8.88 10.78
CA ILE A 217 6.11 -7.79 9.81
C ILE A 217 6.40 -6.46 10.54
N LEU A 218 7.43 -5.74 10.09
CA LEU A 218 7.70 -4.38 10.52
C LEU A 218 7.38 -3.38 9.41
N VAL A 219 6.61 -2.35 9.73
CA VAL A 219 6.28 -1.23 8.82
C VAL A 219 6.71 0.06 9.47
N GLY A 220 7.44 0.94 8.78
CA GLY A 220 7.90 2.16 9.42
C GLY A 220 8.74 3.10 8.59
N THR A 221 9.20 4.17 9.24
CA THR A 221 10.10 5.15 8.64
C THR A 221 11.57 4.77 8.83
N PRO A 222 12.47 5.12 7.90
CA PRO A 222 13.86 4.64 7.90
C PRO A 222 14.60 4.82 9.23
N GLY A 223 14.64 6.04 9.78
CA GLY A 223 15.39 6.30 11.00
C GLY A 223 14.89 5.52 12.21
N ARG A 224 13.56 5.30 12.30
CA ARG A 224 12.95 4.57 13.42
C ARG A 224 13.19 3.07 13.32
N LEU A 225 13.04 2.54 12.10
CA LEU A 225 13.33 1.14 11.80
C LEU A 225 14.81 0.82 11.99
N GLU A 226 15.72 1.69 11.54
CA GLU A 226 17.16 1.53 11.77
C GLU A 226 17.48 1.39 13.27
N GLU A 227 16.90 2.26 14.10
CA GLU A 227 17.14 2.21 15.54
C GLU A 227 16.62 0.92 16.18
N LEU A 228 15.40 0.48 15.82
CA LEU A 228 14.83 -0.78 16.32
C LEU A 228 15.66 -1.97 15.86
N LEU A 229 15.99 -2.04 14.57
CA LEU A 229 16.81 -3.11 13.99
C LEU A 229 18.23 -3.12 14.58
N SER A 230 18.77 -1.99 15.02
CA SER A 230 20.10 -1.95 15.64
C SER A 230 20.14 -2.54 17.05
N ARG A 231 18.98 -2.73 17.71
CA ARG A 231 18.92 -3.26 19.07
C ARG A 231 19.21 -4.76 19.13
N LYS A 232 19.91 -5.16 20.19
CA LYS A 232 20.06 -6.58 20.56
C LYS A 232 18.67 -7.15 20.89
N GLY A 233 18.40 -8.37 20.45
CA GLY A 233 17.08 -9.00 20.64
C GLY A 233 16.12 -8.85 19.46
N VAL A 234 16.49 -8.11 18.40
CA VAL A 234 15.78 -8.15 17.11
C VAL A 234 16.62 -8.96 16.13
N LYS A 235 16.15 -10.13 15.73
CA LYS A 235 16.82 -11.02 14.77
C LYS A 235 16.26 -10.81 13.37
N LYS A 236 17.19 -10.64 12.42
CA LYS A 236 16.91 -10.34 11.01
C LYS A 236 17.29 -11.50 10.10
N SER A 237 17.89 -12.56 10.65
CA SER A 237 18.39 -13.71 9.89
C SER A 237 17.30 -14.45 9.11
N GLN A 238 16.06 -14.36 9.58
CA GLN A 238 14.89 -15.01 8.96
C GLN A 238 14.11 -14.09 8.01
N LEU A 239 14.58 -12.86 7.79
CA LEU A 239 13.90 -11.89 6.93
C LEU A 239 13.95 -12.33 5.48
N GLU A 240 12.77 -12.54 4.89
CA GLU A 240 12.60 -13.01 3.52
C GLU A 240 12.28 -11.88 2.55
N VAL A 241 11.63 -10.80 3.02
CA VAL A 241 11.13 -9.73 2.14
C VAL A 241 11.47 -8.35 2.69
N LEU A 242 12.04 -7.52 1.82
CA LEU A 242 12.23 -6.09 2.02
C LEU A 242 11.42 -5.33 0.97
N ILE A 243 10.57 -4.40 1.40
CA ILE A 243 9.86 -3.47 0.52
C ILE A 243 10.36 -2.05 0.80
N LEU A 244 10.75 -1.35 -0.25
CA LEU A 244 11.04 0.09 -0.25
C LEU A 244 9.90 0.77 -0.99
N ASP A 245 8.97 1.35 -0.25
CA ASP A 245 7.82 2.08 -0.79
C ASP A 245 8.17 3.56 -1.00
N GLU A 246 7.58 4.16 -2.04
CA GLU A 246 7.89 5.52 -2.52
C GLU A 246 9.40 5.83 -2.50
N ALA A 247 10.18 4.99 -3.17
CA ALA A 247 11.63 5.00 -3.02
C ALA A 247 12.34 6.25 -3.58
N ASP A 248 11.75 6.93 -4.56
CA ASP A 248 12.15 8.27 -4.97
C ASP A 248 12.05 9.27 -3.81
N ARG A 249 10.97 9.20 -3.02
CA ARG A 249 10.77 10.06 -1.85
C ARG A 249 11.69 9.74 -0.69
N LEU A 250 12.02 8.47 -0.49
CA LEU A 250 13.02 8.09 0.50
C LEU A 250 14.36 8.80 0.24
N LEU A 251 14.73 8.95 -1.03
CA LEU A 251 15.96 9.65 -1.44
C LEU A 251 15.81 11.17 -1.38
N ASP A 252 14.69 11.72 -1.87
CA ASP A 252 14.42 13.17 -1.83
C ASP A 252 14.45 13.73 -0.40
N LEU A 253 13.99 12.95 0.58
CA LEU A 253 13.97 13.33 2.00
C LEU A 253 15.32 13.09 2.71
N GLY A 254 16.34 12.61 2.00
CA GLY A 254 17.68 12.44 2.53
C GLY A 254 17.89 11.20 3.40
N PHE A 255 17.04 10.18 3.29
CA PHE A 255 17.17 8.94 4.09
C PHE A 255 18.23 7.96 3.58
N THR A 256 19.07 8.36 2.62
CA THR A 256 20.08 7.49 2.00
C THR A 256 20.98 6.81 3.03
N GLU A 257 21.48 7.54 4.03
CA GLU A 257 22.35 6.95 5.07
C GLU A 257 21.60 5.95 5.95
N ASN A 258 20.34 6.24 6.32
CA ASN A 258 19.52 5.31 7.09
C ASN A 258 19.26 4.02 6.30
N LEU A 259 18.94 4.15 5.00
CA LEU A 259 18.75 3.00 4.11
C LEU A 259 20.02 2.16 3.98
N ARG A 260 21.19 2.79 3.82
CA ARG A 260 22.48 2.09 3.78
C ARG A 260 22.71 1.23 5.02
N ARG A 261 22.43 1.79 6.21
CA ARG A 261 22.57 1.08 7.48
C ARG A 261 21.55 -0.05 7.62
N ILE A 262 20.28 0.19 7.31
CA ILE A 262 19.25 -0.86 7.28
C ILE A 262 19.71 -2.01 6.38
N LEU A 263 20.07 -1.73 5.12
CA LEU A 263 20.50 -2.76 4.16
C LEU A 263 21.71 -3.56 4.65
N SER A 264 22.62 -2.93 5.42
CA SER A 264 23.79 -3.60 6.01
C SER A 264 23.44 -4.58 7.15
N LEU A 265 22.34 -4.34 7.87
CA LEU A 265 21.85 -5.20 8.95
C LEU A 265 21.03 -6.40 8.44
N LEU A 266 20.51 -6.32 7.22
CA LEU A 266 19.60 -7.31 6.64
C LEU A 266 20.36 -8.47 5.98
N PRO A 267 19.78 -9.68 5.97
CA PRO A 267 20.37 -10.82 5.30
C PRO A 267 20.49 -10.55 3.80
N LYS A 268 21.62 -10.99 3.25
CA LYS A 268 21.93 -10.90 1.82
C LYS A 268 20.92 -11.67 0.96
N GLN A 269 20.48 -12.85 1.42
CA GLN A 269 19.47 -13.65 0.76
C GLN A 269 18.08 -13.23 1.25
N ARG A 270 17.42 -12.39 0.46
CA ARG A 270 16.03 -11.95 0.64
C ARG A 270 15.45 -11.58 -0.73
N ARG A 271 14.16 -11.31 -0.79
CA ARG A 271 13.50 -10.64 -1.91
C ARG A 271 13.40 -9.16 -1.61
N THR A 272 13.72 -8.34 -2.60
CA THR A 272 13.62 -6.90 -2.47
C THR A 272 12.68 -6.35 -3.53
N GLY A 273 11.67 -5.63 -3.05
CA GLY A 273 10.73 -4.87 -3.84
C GLY A 273 11.00 -3.38 -3.72
N LEU A 274 11.24 -2.70 -4.83
CA LEU A 274 11.32 -1.25 -4.86
C LEU A 274 10.14 -0.69 -5.63
N PHE A 275 9.33 0.14 -4.98
CA PHE A 275 8.13 0.74 -5.54
C PHE A 275 8.30 2.24 -5.60
N SER A 276 8.06 2.82 -6.76
CA SER A 276 8.14 4.26 -6.95
C SER A 276 7.20 4.74 -8.04
N ALA A 277 6.82 6.02 -7.95
CA ALA A 277 6.07 6.68 -9.01
C ALA A 277 6.96 7.12 -10.17
N THR A 278 8.25 7.34 -9.92
CA THR A 278 9.18 7.89 -10.92
C THR A 278 10.54 7.22 -10.85
N MET A 279 11.20 7.09 -12.00
CA MET A 279 12.61 6.67 -12.04
C MET A 279 13.53 7.90 -12.06
N THR A 280 14.44 7.96 -11.08
CA THR A 280 15.50 8.97 -11.01
C THR A 280 16.88 8.32 -11.03
N ASP A 281 17.93 9.08 -11.34
CA ASP A 281 19.30 8.56 -11.34
C ASP A 281 19.74 8.11 -9.95
N ALA A 282 19.36 8.86 -8.91
CA ALA A 282 19.59 8.49 -7.51
C ALA A 282 18.91 7.15 -7.15
N LEU A 283 17.72 6.90 -7.69
CA LEU A 283 17.03 5.63 -7.50
C LEU A 283 17.80 4.46 -8.12
N SER A 284 18.48 4.69 -9.24
CA SER A 284 19.32 3.68 -9.89
C SER A 284 20.54 3.28 -9.04
N GLU A 285 21.06 4.19 -8.20
CA GLU A 285 22.07 3.83 -7.20
C GLU A 285 21.49 2.90 -6.14
N LEU A 286 20.32 3.25 -5.59
CA LEU A 286 19.62 2.44 -4.59
C LEU A 286 19.30 1.02 -5.11
N VAL A 287 18.92 0.91 -6.39
CA VAL A 287 18.70 -0.39 -7.04
C VAL A 287 19.96 -1.25 -7.03
N ARG A 288 21.12 -0.67 -7.37
CA ARG A 288 22.40 -1.38 -7.38
C ARG A 288 22.85 -1.81 -5.98
N MET A 289 22.49 -1.05 -4.96
CA MET A 289 22.84 -1.35 -3.57
C MET A 289 21.93 -2.41 -2.92
N GLY A 290 20.64 -2.36 -3.24
CA GLY A 290 19.60 -3.10 -2.50
C GLY A 290 19.11 -4.39 -3.16
N LEU A 291 19.23 -4.51 -4.50
CA LEU A 291 18.56 -5.53 -5.29
C LEU A 291 19.55 -6.41 -6.07
N ARG A 292 19.14 -7.65 -6.35
CA ARG A 292 19.91 -8.65 -7.10
C ARG A 292 19.18 -9.03 -8.39
N ASN A 293 19.74 -8.62 -9.53
CA ASN A 293 19.17 -8.89 -10.85
C ASN A 293 17.65 -8.64 -10.90
N PRO A 294 17.18 -7.42 -10.58
CA PRO A 294 15.76 -7.14 -10.46
C PRO A 294 15.06 -7.18 -11.81
N VAL A 295 13.80 -7.60 -11.82
CA VAL A 295 12.92 -7.42 -12.98
C VAL A 295 12.29 -6.03 -12.91
N ARG A 296 12.33 -5.29 -14.02
CA ARG A 296 11.73 -3.95 -14.09
C ARG A 296 10.31 -4.05 -14.64
N VAL A 297 9.36 -3.57 -13.85
CA VAL A 297 7.94 -3.49 -14.22
C VAL A 297 7.57 -2.03 -14.38
N VAL A 298 7.20 -1.64 -15.60
CA VAL A 298 6.73 -0.27 -15.89
C VAL A 298 5.28 -0.35 -16.32
N VAL A 299 4.41 0.35 -15.62
CA VAL A 299 2.98 0.40 -15.91
C VAL A 299 2.66 1.76 -16.53
N LYS A 300 2.53 1.78 -17.86
CA LYS A 300 2.06 2.97 -18.60
C LYS A 300 0.54 2.98 -18.62
N VAL A 301 -0.07 4.13 -18.32
CA VAL A 301 -1.51 4.32 -18.49
C VAL A 301 -1.76 4.63 -19.96
N GLU A 302 -2.00 3.61 -20.78
CA GLU A 302 -2.44 3.82 -22.16
C GLU A 302 -3.95 4.00 -22.20
N THR A 303 -4.43 5.18 -22.58
CA THR A 303 -5.84 5.36 -22.91
C THR A 303 -6.15 4.72 -24.25
N LYS A 304 -7.22 3.92 -24.29
CA LYS A 304 -7.84 3.43 -25.54
C LYS A 304 -8.46 4.59 -26.33
N ASN A 305 -7.66 5.46 -26.92
CA ASN A 305 -8.06 6.35 -28.01
C ASN A 305 -7.05 6.21 -29.15
N LYS A 306 -7.12 5.08 -29.86
CA LYS A 306 -6.30 4.78 -31.05
C LYS A 306 -6.58 5.68 -32.26
N ALA A 307 -7.50 6.65 -32.16
CA ALA A 307 -7.85 7.55 -33.27
C ALA A 307 -7.05 8.86 -33.32
N ALA A 308 -6.36 9.28 -32.25
CA ALA A 308 -5.62 10.54 -32.20
C ALA A 308 -4.09 10.40 -32.21
N ALA A 309 -3.57 9.17 -32.14
CA ALA A 309 -2.13 8.90 -31.99
C ALA A 309 -1.34 8.87 -33.31
N ALA A 310 -1.95 9.20 -34.45
CA ALA A 310 -1.29 9.14 -35.75
C ALA A 310 -0.54 10.44 -36.13
N SER A 311 -0.63 11.52 -35.34
CA SER A 311 -0.08 12.83 -35.72
C SER A 311 0.90 13.46 -34.73
N ALA A 312 1.42 12.72 -33.75
CA ALA A 312 2.44 13.24 -32.83
C ALA A 312 3.61 12.26 -32.73
N GLY A 313 4.63 12.47 -33.57
CA GLY A 313 5.94 11.88 -33.38
C GLY A 313 6.64 12.52 -32.20
N ALA A 314 6.49 11.95 -31.01
CA ALA A 314 7.40 12.07 -29.86
C ALA A 314 6.97 11.07 -28.78
N ASP A 315 7.93 10.58 -28.02
CA ASP A 315 7.82 9.67 -26.87
C ASP A 315 6.86 10.20 -25.78
N ASP A 316 5.55 10.07 -25.99
CA ASP A 316 4.53 10.64 -25.10
C ASP A 316 4.11 9.62 -24.03
N SER A 317 5.00 9.39 -23.07
CA SER A 317 4.62 8.78 -21.80
C SER A 317 3.68 9.74 -21.06
N ARG A 318 2.36 9.62 -21.29
CA ARG A 318 1.36 10.47 -20.63
C ARG A 318 1.43 10.25 -19.11
N ARG A 319 2.09 11.17 -18.39
CA ARG A 319 2.27 11.13 -16.92
C ARG A 319 1.02 11.54 -16.14
N THR A 320 -0.02 12.01 -16.83
CA THR A 320 -1.24 12.54 -16.23
C THR A 320 -2.46 11.71 -16.65
N PRO A 321 -3.33 11.29 -15.71
CA PRO A 321 -4.56 10.57 -16.03
C PRO A 321 -5.42 11.32 -17.05
N ALA A 322 -6.13 10.59 -17.92
CA ALA A 322 -6.90 11.21 -18.99
C ALA A 322 -8.15 11.96 -18.53
N THR A 323 -8.68 11.64 -17.34
CA THR A 323 -9.79 12.35 -16.71
C THR A 323 -9.35 13.62 -16.00
N LEU A 324 -8.04 13.80 -15.74
CA LEU A 324 -7.53 15.00 -15.08
C LEU A 324 -7.32 16.11 -16.12
N GLN A 325 -7.92 17.27 -15.87
CA GLN A 325 -7.73 18.46 -16.67
C GLN A 325 -6.75 19.41 -15.98
N ASN A 326 -5.59 19.63 -16.59
CA ASN A 326 -4.62 20.60 -16.11
C ASN A 326 -4.89 21.95 -16.78
N LEU A 327 -5.27 22.95 -16.00
CA LEU A 327 -5.48 24.33 -16.45
C LEU A 327 -4.35 25.22 -15.96
N PHE A 328 -4.16 26.35 -16.65
CA PHE A 328 -3.22 27.38 -16.22
C PHE A 328 -3.83 28.77 -16.36
N GLN A 329 -3.43 29.68 -15.47
CA GLN A 329 -3.79 31.08 -15.55
C GLN A 329 -2.54 31.96 -15.46
N VAL A 330 -2.34 32.81 -16.46
CA VAL A 330 -1.28 33.81 -16.44
C VAL A 330 -1.77 35.02 -15.64
N SER A 331 -0.99 35.41 -14.62
CA SER A 331 -1.29 36.58 -13.79
C SER A 331 -0.02 37.28 -13.36
N ARG A 332 -0.10 38.60 -13.16
CA ARG A 332 0.98 39.37 -12.52
C ARG A 332 1.13 38.92 -11.06
N PRO A 333 2.35 38.92 -10.50
CA PRO A 333 2.60 38.47 -9.12
C PRO A 333 1.67 39.11 -8.08
N GLU A 334 1.43 40.41 -8.20
CA GLU A 334 0.53 41.20 -7.33
C GLU A 334 -0.93 40.70 -7.33
N ASN A 335 -1.38 40.07 -8.42
CA ASN A 335 -2.76 39.61 -8.59
C ASN A 335 -2.97 38.16 -8.17
N LYS A 336 -1.91 37.40 -7.85
CA LYS A 336 -2.01 35.96 -7.57
C LYS A 336 -3.00 35.64 -6.45
N LEU A 337 -3.03 36.46 -5.39
CA LEU A 337 -3.93 36.25 -4.25
C LEU A 337 -5.38 36.52 -4.61
N ALA A 338 -5.64 37.61 -5.34
CA ALA A 338 -6.98 37.92 -5.84
C ALA A 338 -7.48 36.83 -6.79
N GLN A 339 -6.60 36.28 -7.63
CA GLN A 339 -6.94 35.17 -8.52
C GLN A 339 -7.21 33.88 -7.75
N LEU A 340 -6.44 33.56 -6.70
CA LEU A 340 -6.73 32.40 -5.84
C LEU A 340 -8.13 32.52 -5.22
N VAL A 341 -8.48 33.67 -4.65
CA VAL A 341 -9.83 33.90 -4.11
C VAL A 341 -10.89 33.76 -5.20
N ARG A 342 -10.65 34.30 -6.40
CA ARG A 342 -11.56 34.18 -7.54
C ARG A 342 -11.78 32.73 -7.94
N ILE A 343 -10.72 31.92 -8.02
CA ILE A 343 -10.78 30.50 -8.36
C ILE A 343 -11.62 29.75 -7.32
N LEU A 344 -11.33 29.93 -6.03
CA LEU A 344 -12.08 29.27 -4.96
C LEU A 344 -13.58 29.59 -5.00
N LEU A 345 -13.94 30.86 -5.24
CA LEU A 345 -15.34 31.29 -5.30
C LEU A 345 -16.03 30.84 -6.60
N PHE A 346 -15.33 30.89 -7.73
CA PHE A 346 -15.88 30.52 -9.02
C PHE A 346 -16.14 29.01 -9.11
N GLU A 347 -15.15 28.19 -8.73
CA GLU A 347 -15.28 26.74 -8.79
C GLU A 347 -16.30 26.21 -7.77
N ASN A 348 -16.45 26.85 -6.61
CA ASN A 348 -17.50 26.51 -5.62
C ASN A 348 -18.92 26.90 -6.09
N SER A 349 -19.05 27.72 -7.14
CA SER A 349 -20.36 28.09 -7.69
C SER A 349 -20.87 27.03 -8.67
N ASP A 350 -22.17 27.02 -8.96
CA ASP A 350 -22.79 26.13 -9.95
C ASP A 350 -22.22 26.31 -11.38
N LYS A 351 -21.46 27.40 -11.61
CA LYS A 351 -20.77 27.69 -12.88
C LYS A 351 -19.36 27.09 -12.95
N GLY A 352 -18.85 26.55 -11.85
CA GLY A 352 -17.57 25.86 -11.78
C GLY A 352 -17.58 24.59 -12.63
N MET A 353 -16.40 24.07 -12.95
CA MET A 353 -16.28 22.93 -13.86
C MET A 353 -16.89 21.63 -13.31
N SER A 354 -16.90 21.47 -11.99
CA SER A 354 -17.56 20.35 -11.33
C SER A 354 -19.01 20.63 -10.92
N GLY A 355 -19.56 21.80 -11.29
CA GLY A 355 -20.92 22.18 -10.90
C GLY A 355 -21.06 22.56 -9.43
N GLY A 356 -19.98 23.04 -8.80
CA GLY A 356 -19.95 23.49 -7.40
C GLY A 356 -18.99 22.69 -6.54
N ALA A 357 -17.69 22.87 -6.78
CA ALA A 357 -16.61 22.17 -6.10
C ALA A 357 -16.68 22.38 -4.59
N ARG A 358 -16.59 21.27 -3.84
CA ARG A 358 -16.71 21.27 -2.38
C ARG A 358 -15.38 21.08 -1.68
N LYS A 359 -14.42 20.42 -2.33
CA LYS A 359 -13.14 20.08 -1.69
C LYS A 359 -11.95 20.51 -2.56
N PHE A 360 -11.13 21.37 -1.98
CA PHE A 360 -9.99 22.01 -2.63
C PHE A 360 -8.67 21.68 -1.91
N VAL A 361 -7.60 21.58 -2.69
CA VAL A 361 -6.22 21.56 -2.19
C VAL A 361 -5.46 22.71 -2.84
N VAL A 362 -4.76 23.51 -2.04
CA VAL A 362 -3.97 24.65 -2.51
C VAL A 362 -2.52 24.49 -2.04
N TYR A 363 -1.61 24.44 -2.99
CA TYR A 363 -0.18 24.27 -2.72
C TYR A 363 0.54 25.60 -2.55
N PHE A 364 1.35 25.67 -1.50
CA PHE A 364 2.28 26.76 -1.25
C PHE A 364 3.71 26.24 -1.21
N SER A 365 4.66 27.06 -1.67
CA SER A 365 6.06 26.66 -1.77
C SER A 365 6.72 26.44 -0.40
N THR A 366 6.26 27.10 0.66
CA THR A 366 6.89 27.00 1.99
C THR A 366 5.90 26.86 3.14
N CYS A 367 6.36 26.24 4.24
CA CYS A 367 5.59 26.16 5.49
C CYS A 367 5.22 27.56 6.04
N ALA A 368 6.08 28.57 5.81
CA ALA A 368 5.83 29.93 6.25
C ALA A 368 4.66 30.56 5.49
N GLN A 369 4.61 30.36 4.17
CA GLN A 369 3.50 30.81 3.33
C GLN A 369 2.18 30.16 3.73
N VAL A 370 2.15 28.84 3.98
CA VAL A 370 0.94 28.15 4.45
C VAL A 370 0.37 28.82 5.71
N ASN A 371 1.22 29.11 6.71
CA ASN A 371 0.79 29.77 7.95
C ASN A 371 0.32 31.20 7.71
N PHE A 372 1.11 31.98 6.95
CA PHE A 372 0.80 33.37 6.65
C PHE A 372 -0.54 33.48 5.93
N PHE A 373 -0.72 32.75 4.82
CA PHE A 373 -1.95 32.82 4.04
C PHE A 373 -3.15 32.21 4.75
N TYR A 374 -2.97 31.17 5.55
CA TYR A 374 -4.06 30.68 6.39
C TYR A 374 -4.54 31.73 7.38
N SER A 375 -3.64 32.48 8.01
CA SER A 375 -3.99 33.57 8.93
C SER A 375 -4.76 34.68 8.21
N VAL A 376 -4.30 35.07 7.02
CA VAL A 376 -4.95 36.10 6.18
C VAL A 376 -6.31 35.62 5.69
N PHE A 377 -6.39 34.45 5.06
CA PHE A 377 -7.62 33.95 4.45
C PHE A 377 -8.70 33.61 5.49
N SER A 378 -8.31 33.12 6.68
CA SER A 378 -9.24 32.90 7.80
C SER A 378 -9.96 34.17 8.26
N GLN A 379 -9.41 35.35 7.96
CA GLN A 379 -9.99 36.64 8.32
C GLN A 379 -10.84 37.26 7.19
N LEU A 380 -10.77 36.73 5.97
CA LEU A 380 -11.50 37.29 4.82
C LEU A 380 -13.01 37.05 4.96
N PRO A 381 -13.84 38.11 5.04
CA PRO A 381 -15.29 37.97 5.20
C PRO A 381 -15.96 37.22 4.04
N ILE A 382 -15.44 37.41 2.82
CA ILE A 382 -16.00 36.81 1.60
C ILE A 382 -15.94 35.28 1.64
N LEU A 383 -14.92 34.69 2.26
CA LEU A 383 -14.81 33.22 2.38
C LEU A 383 -15.80 32.69 3.43
N LYS A 384 -16.01 33.42 4.54
CA LYS A 384 -17.00 33.07 5.55
C LYS A 384 -18.43 33.15 5.03
N GLN A 385 -18.74 34.18 4.24
CA GLN A 385 -20.05 34.35 3.59
C GLN A 385 -20.38 33.18 2.66
N ASN A 386 -19.37 32.64 1.96
CA ASN A 386 -19.50 31.47 1.09
C ASN A 386 -19.29 30.14 1.82
N ARG A 387 -19.28 30.14 3.16
CA ARG A 387 -19.12 28.94 4.02
C ARG A 387 -17.88 28.11 3.67
N ILE A 388 -16.78 28.78 3.30
CA ILE A 388 -15.51 28.14 2.98
C ILE A 388 -14.72 27.92 4.27
N LYS A 389 -14.49 26.65 4.62
CA LYS A 389 -13.70 26.22 5.77
C LYS A 389 -12.25 25.97 5.35
N LEU A 390 -11.30 26.50 6.11
CA LEU A 390 -9.88 26.37 5.79
C LEU A 390 -9.20 25.38 6.74
N HIS A 391 -8.29 24.58 6.19
CA HIS A 391 -7.43 23.63 6.89
C HIS A 391 -5.97 23.87 6.49
N THR A 392 -5.02 23.48 7.34
CA THR A 392 -3.58 23.62 7.02
C THR A 392 -2.81 22.36 7.31
N LEU A 393 -1.81 22.08 6.46
CA LEU A 393 -0.95 20.93 6.58
C LEU A 393 0.47 21.26 6.10
N HIS A 394 1.44 21.26 7.01
CA HIS A 394 2.84 21.52 6.65
C HIS A 394 3.83 20.85 7.62
N GLY A 395 5.09 20.69 7.18
CA GLY A 395 6.12 19.95 7.91
C GLY A 395 6.44 20.49 9.32
N LYS A 396 6.38 21.82 9.51
CA LYS A 396 6.60 22.46 10.83
C LYS A 396 5.47 22.25 11.86
N GLN A 397 4.34 21.66 11.49
CA GLN A 397 3.28 21.35 12.47
C GLN A 397 3.68 20.15 13.32
N THR A 398 3.24 20.15 14.59
CA THR A 398 3.36 18.95 15.42
C THR A 398 2.55 17.81 14.80
N PRO A 399 2.99 16.54 14.92
CA PRO A 399 2.29 15.42 14.29
C PRO A 399 0.84 15.24 14.78
N SER A 400 0.56 15.60 16.03
CA SER A 400 -0.82 15.58 16.58
C SER A 400 -1.72 16.64 15.93
N LYS A 401 -1.23 17.88 15.75
CA LYS A 401 -1.99 18.94 15.08
C LYS A 401 -2.20 18.60 13.60
N ARG A 402 -1.17 18.06 12.95
CA ARG A 402 -1.23 17.62 11.55
C ARG A 402 -2.31 16.55 11.34
N LYS A 403 -2.31 15.51 12.18
CA LYS A 403 -3.33 14.46 12.16
C LYS A 403 -4.73 15.01 12.38
N SER A 404 -4.92 15.84 13.41
CA SER A 404 -6.22 16.46 13.68
C SER A 404 -6.74 17.32 12.53
N MET A 405 -5.87 18.12 11.90
CA MET A 405 -6.25 18.96 10.75
C MET A 405 -6.55 18.13 9.50
N PHE A 406 -5.78 17.08 9.26
CA PHE A 406 -6.00 16.12 8.18
C PHE A 406 -7.32 15.36 8.36
N ASP A 407 -7.54 14.76 9.53
CA ASP A 407 -8.77 14.02 9.86
C ASP A 407 -9.99 14.95 9.72
N ALA A 408 -9.88 16.21 10.16
CA ALA A 408 -10.96 17.19 10.02
C ALA A 408 -11.23 17.61 8.56
N PHE A 409 -10.21 17.61 7.69
CA PHE A 409 -10.37 17.87 6.25
C PHE A 409 -10.96 16.66 5.52
N VAL A 410 -10.51 15.45 5.85
CA VAL A 410 -11.05 14.21 5.28
C VAL A 410 -12.51 14.03 5.68
N ALA A 411 -12.81 14.21 6.98
CA ALA A 411 -14.17 14.10 7.52
C ALA A 411 -15.13 15.18 7.01
N SER A 412 -14.63 16.33 6.55
CA SER A 412 -15.49 17.28 5.83
C SER A 412 -15.90 16.67 4.50
N THR A 413 -17.15 16.19 4.45
CA THR A 413 -17.75 15.63 3.24
C THR A 413 -18.61 16.68 2.55
N ALA A 414 -18.84 16.51 1.25
CA ALA A 414 -19.75 17.33 0.46
C ALA A 414 -21.22 17.31 0.97
N LEU A 415 -21.54 16.45 1.94
CA LEU A 415 -22.91 16.12 2.39
C LEU A 415 -23.36 16.78 3.70
N ASP A 416 -22.54 17.60 4.36
CA ASP A 416 -22.89 18.27 5.64
C ASP A 416 -24.03 19.33 5.54
N GLY A 417 -24.84 19.30 4.47
CA GLY A 417 -26.00 20.17 4.25
C GLY A 417 -27.37 19.50 4.46
N ALA A 418 -27.44 18.20 4.74
CA ALA A 418 -28.69 17.44 4.70
C ALA A 418 -29.30 17.05 6.06
N VAL A 419 -29.27 17.91 7.09
CA VAL A 419 -30.17 17.74 8.26
C VAL A 419 -30.54 19.10 8.87
N SER A 420 -31.70 19.65 8.49
CA SER A 420 -32.68 20.33 9.38
C SER A 420 -33.77 21.07 8.58
N GLY A 421 -34.99 20.56 8.69
CA GLY A 421 -36.26 21.30 8.84
C GLY A 421 -36.79 22.16 7.67
N ASP A 422 -37.92 21.72 7.13
CA ASP A 422 -39.05 22.46 6.55
C ASP A 422 -38.81 23.88 6.00
N GLY A 423 -39.00 24.04 4.69
CA GLY A 423 -39.15 25.37 4.09
C GLY A 423 -38.82 25.41 2.60
N VAL A 424 -39.87 25.52 1.80
CA VAL A 424 -39.94 25.85 0.37
C VAL A 424 -38.77 26.70 -0.16
N GLY A 425 -38.10 26.21 -1.22
CA GLY A 425 -37.70 27.03 -2.37
C GLY A 425 -36.60 28.08 -2.20
N GLN A 426 -35.45 27.76 -1.59
CA GLN A 426 -34.19 28.47 -1.84
C GLN A 426 -33.03 27.48 -1.97
N SER A 427 -32.29 27.56 -3.08
CA SER A 427 -31.04 26.82 -3.30
C SER A 427 -30.05 27.21 -2.18
N LYS A 428 -29.96 26.39 -1.12
CA LYS A 428 -28.98 26.57 -0.04
C LYS A 428 -27.60 26.30 -0.63
N SER A 429 -26.81 27.35 -0.85
CA SER A 429 -25.41 27.23 -1.25
C SER A 429 -24.68 26.34 -0.24
N SER A 430 -24.35 25.11 -0.65
CA SER A 430 -23.50 24.23 0.16
C SER A 430 -22.12 24.88 0.33
N GLY A 431 -21.41 24.55 1.41
CA GLY A 431 -20.10 25.13 1.72
C GLY A 431 -18.97 24.46 0.94
N ALA A 432 -17.73 24.89 1.17
CA ALA A 432 -16.55 24.20 0.67
C ALA A 432 -15.47 24.08 1.75
N THR A 433 -14.56 23.14 1.58
CA THR A 433 -13.41 22.90 2.45
C THR A 433 -12.13 23.04 1.62
N VAL A 434 -11.14 23.74 2.15
CA VAL A 434 -9.89 24.06 1.45
C VAL A 434 -8.70 23.70 2.32
N LEU A 435 -7.81 22.85 1.80
CA LEU A 435 -6.57 22.48 2.45
C LEU A 435 -5.41 23.32 1.90
N PHE A 436 -4.79 24.14 2.74
CA PHE A 436 -3.53 24.80 2.43
C PHE A 436 -2.37 23.91 2.83
N CYS A 437 -1.55 23.49 1.88
CA CYS A 437 -0.45 22.58 2.16
C CYS A 437 0.82 22.91 1.37
N THR A 438 1.91 22.30 1.77
CA THR A 438 3.14 22.22 0.96
C THR A 438 3.20 20.86 0.28
N ASP A 439 3.81 20.77 -0.90
CA ASP A 439 4.01 19.51 -1.63
C ASP A 439 4.58 18.40 -0.74
N VAL A 440 5.59 18.73 0.07
CA VAL A 440 6.26 17.78 0.97
C VAL A 440 5.30 17.20 2.01
N ALA A 441 4.32 17.98 2.47
CA ALA A 441 3.41 17.57 3.53
C ALA A 441 2.21 16.78 3.01
N ALA A 442 1.74 17.09 1.79
CA ALA A 442 0.60 16.39 1.20
C ALA A 442 1.01 15.13 0.41
N ARG A 443 2.29 14.97 0.07
CA ARG A 443 2.79 13.75 -0.57
C ARG A 443 2.58 12.53 0.32
N GLY A 444 2.02 11.48 -0.27
CA GLY A 444 1.70 10.24 0.42
C GLY A 444 0.49 10.31 1.34
N LEU A 445 -0.25 11.42 1.33
CA LEU A 445 -1.56 11.47 1.95
C LEU A 445 -2.62 11.08 0.94
N ASP A 446 -3.53 10.23 1.37
CA ASP A 446 -4.73 9.93 0.59
C ASP A 446 -5.76 11.00 0.92
N LEU A 447 -6.00 11.90 -0.04
CA LEU A 447 -6.98 12.99 0.08
C LEU A 447 -8.18 12.61 -0.79
N PRO A 448 -9.19 11.92 -0.23
CA PRO A 448 -10.34 11.48 -1.00
C PRO A 448 -11.21 12.67 -1.43
N ASP A 449 -11.87 12.50 -2.58
CA ASP A 449 -12.89 13.41 -3.11
C ASP A 449 -12.41 14.84 -3.36
N VAL A 450 -11.12 15.04 -3.65
CA VAL A 450 -10.60 16.36 -4.05
C VAL A 450 -11.03 16.67 -5.48
N GLU A 451 -11.74 17.77 -5.66
CA GLU A 451 -12.28 18.19 -6.96
C GLU A 451 -11.37 19.20 -7.67
N VAL A 452 -10.72 20.07 -6.91
CA VAL A 452 -9.87 21.15 -7.45
C VAL A 452 -8.54 21.20 -6.71
N VAL A 453 -7.45 21.23 -7.48
CA VAL A 453 -6.08 21.42 -6.98
C VAL A 453 -5.50 22.69 -7.59
N VAL A 454 -5.02 23.60 -6.74
CA VAL A 454 -4.47 24.91 -7.13
C VAL A 454 -2.99 25.00 -6.78
#